data_AF-A0A7C4ZAA3-F1
#
_entry.id   AF-A0A7C4ZAA3-F1
#
_cell.length_a   1.000
_cell.length_b   1.000
_cell.length_c   1.000
_cell.angle_alpha   90.00
_cell.angle_beta   90.00
_cell.angle_gamma   90.00
#
_symmetry.space_group_name_H-M   'P 1'
#
loop_
_entity.id
_entity.type
_entity.pdbx_description
1 polymer ?
#
loop_
_entity_poly.entity_id
_entity_poly.type
_entity_poly.pdbx_seq_one_letter_code
_entity_poly.pdbx_strand_id
1 'polypeptide(L)'
;MSAEEAVTIRPSHARADISALAVWIVCAVLYAVLIWMVIYANPQLRGELGAMEQGQNLFLATALVLMIALAVRADEKLFRYWMILLALGTIYLLGEETSWGQHYFGWGVSGVFEDINDQGETNFHNATSWLDQKPRAVLLFGMILGTIVHPLVKWARKGRGLFDHPWWLAPTLASLPPVVFSQIGALPERIDELRLFAFSLQLYRSSEMEEFFMYLFFVTYTLSLWKRMEARRRAGA
;
A
#
# COMPACT_ATOMS: atom_id res chain seq x y z
N MET A 1 41.00 31.57 27.76
CA MET A 1 39.65 31.31 28.31
C MET A 1 38.68 32.22 27.58
N SER A 2 38.47 32.00 26.28
CA SER A 2 37.50 31.07 25.65
C SER A 2 36.08 31.65 25.63
N ALA A 3 35.88 32.57 24.68
CA ALA A 3 34.63 32.71 23.96
C ALA A 3 34.59 31.62 22.86
N GLU A 4 33.39 31.27 22.40
CA GLU A 4 33.10 30.30 21.31
C GLU A 4 33.18 28.82 21.67
N GLU A 5 32.30 28.36 22.54
CA GLU A 5 31.60 27.10 22.27
C GLU A 5 30.22 27.43 21.70
N ALA A 6 30.23 27.86 20.43
CA ALA A 6 29.03 27.79 19.62
C ALA A 6 28.66 26.31 19.56
N VAL A 7 27.62 25.93 20.31
CA VAL A 7 26.90 24.68 20.13
C VAL A 7 26.42 24.69 18.69
N THR A 8 27.23 24.13 17.80
CA THR A 8 26.81 23.74 16.46
C THR A 8 25.73 22.69 16.68
N ILE A 9 24.48 23.15 16.74
CA ILE A 9 23.32 22.32 16.47
C ILE A 9 23.59 21.82 15.06
N ARG A 10 24.19 20.61 14.94
CA ARG A 10 24.24 19.92 13.67
C ARG A 10 22.80 19.94 13.17
N PRO A 11 22.52 20.49 11.98
CA PRO A 11 21.16 20.46 11.46
C PRO A 11 20.72 19.01 11.56
N SER A 12 19.65 18.78 12.33
CA SER A 12 19.06 17.46 12.48
C SER A 12 18.93 16.93 11.07
N HIS A 13 19.67 15.86 10.73
CA HIS A 13 19.68 15.31 9.38
C HIS A 13 18.25 15.32 8.89
N ALA A 14 17.92 16.23 7.97
CA ALA A 14 16.62 16.24 7.32
C ALA A 14 16.53 14.83 6.75
N ARG A 15 15.67 14.00 7.36
CA ARG A 15 15.68 12.55 7.15
C ARG A 15 15.57 12.35 5.66
N ALA A 16 16.65 11.88 5.02
CA ALA A 16 16.64 11.71 3.58
C ALA A 16 15.59 10.65 3.28
N ASP A 17 14.45 11.11 2.80
CA ASP A 17 13.24 10.36 2.57
C ASP A 17 12.58 10.88 1.30
N ILE A 18 11.58 10.17 0.79
CA ILE A 18 10.79 10.62 -0.34
C ILE A 18 9.91 11.82 0.07
N SER A 19 9.59 12.70 -0.89
CA SER A 19 8.79 13.90 -0.62
C SER A 19 7.34 13.54 -0.34
N ALA A 20 6.87 13.78 0.89
CA ALA A 20 5.47 13.56 1.26
C ALA A 20 4.50 14.39 0.39
N LEU A 21 4.87 15.63 0.05
CA LEU A 21 4.08 16.48 -0.84
C LEU A 21 3.95 15.87 -2.24
N ALA A 22 5.03 15.31 -2.79
CA ALA A 22 4.98 14.65 -4.09
C ALA A 22 4.05 13.43 -4.06
N VAL A 23 4.08 12.63 -2.98
CA VAL A 23 3.18 11.49 -2.82
C VAL A 23 1.73 11.94 -2.70
N TRP A 24 1.44 13.02 -1.96
CA TRP A 24 0.09 13.62 -1.92
C TRP A 24 -0.42 14.02 -3.30
N ILE A 25 0.42 14.70 -4.08
CA ILE A 25 0.07 15.13 -5.45
C ILE A 25 -0.20 13.91 -6.33
N VAL A 26 0.68 12.90 -6.28
CA VAL A 26 0.52 11.65 -7.05
C VAL A 26 -0.80 10.96 -6.69
N CYS A 27 -1.09 10.79 -5.39
CA CYS A 27 -2.36 10.16 -4.98
C CYS A 27 -3.57 10.97 -5.42
N ALA A 28 -3.54 12.30 -5.30
CA ALA A 28 -4.64 13.17 -5.73
C ALA A 28 -4.88 13.09 -7.25
N VAL A 29 -3.81 13.11 -8.04
CA VAL A 29 -3.89 12.98 -9.50
C VAL A 29 -4.42 11.61 -9.89
N LEU A 30 -3.88 10.53 -9.32
CA LEU A 30 -4.37 9.16 -9.59
C LEU A 30 -5.85 9.02 -9.22
N TYR A 31 -6.26 9.52 -8.05
CA TYR A 31 -7.66 9.48 -7.62
C TYR A 31 -8.56 10.23 -8.61
N ALA A 32 -8.17 11.44 -9.02
CA ALA A 32 -8.94 12.22 -9.99
C ALA A 32 -9.04 11.52 -11.35
N VAL A 33 -7.94 10.92 -11.83
CA VAL A 33 -7.90 10.15 -13.09
C VAL A 33 -8.80 8.93 -13.00
N LEU A 34 -8.75 8.18 -11.91
CA LEU A 34 -9.59 7.00 -11.70
C LEU A 34 -11.08 7.36 -11.61
N ILE A 35 -11.43 8.43 -10.90
CA ILE A 35 -12.83 8.92 -10.86
C ILE A 35 -13.28 9.37 -12.24
N TRP A 36 -12.43 10.09 -12.99
CA TRP A 36 -12.74 10.46 -14.37
C TRP A 36 -12.97 9.22 -15.25
N MET A 37 -12.14 8.18 -15.11
CA MET A 37 -12.34 6.91 -15.82
C MET A 37 -13.64 6.22 -15.42
N VAL A 38 -13.95 6.17 -14.12
CA VAL A 38 -15.21 5.61 -13.63
C VAL A 38 -16.43 6.33 -14.20
N ILE A 39 -16.36 7.64 -14.42
CA ILE A 39 -17.51 8.41 -14.93
C ILE A 39 -17.59 8.30 -16.46
N TYR A 40 -16.46 8.46 -17.16
CA TYR A 40 -16.43 8.72 -18.61
C TYR A 40 -15.85 7.58 -19.45
N ALA A 41 -15.11 6.63 -18.87
CA ALA A 41 -14.51 5.55 -19.63
C ALA A 41 -15.52 4.44 -19.96
N ASN A 42 -15.26 3.76 -21.08
CA ASN A 42 -16.05 2.63 -21.56
C ASN A 42 -16.19 1.53 -20.48
N PRO A 43 -17.33 0.81 -20.42
CA PRO A 43 -17.54 -0.25 -19.42
C PRO A 43 -16.44 -1.32 -19.39
N GLN A 44 -15.79 -1.60 -20.52
CA GLN A 44 -14.68 -2.55 -20.61
C GLN A 44 -13.45 -2.13 -19.80
N LEU A 45 -13.27 -0.83 -19.53
CA LEU A 45 -12.19 -0.31 -18.68
C LEU A 45 -12.51 -0.42 -17.17
N ARG A 46 -13.69 -0.94 -16.82
CA ARG A 46 -14.19 -1.09 -15.45
C ARG A 46 -14.31 -2.56 -14.97
N GLY A 47 -13.98 -3.54 -15.81
CA GLY A 47 -13.97 -4.97 -15.44
C GLY A 47 -12.59 -5.46 -14.97
N GLU A 48 -12.36 -6.79 -14.92
CA GLU A 48 -11.11 -7.42 -14.42
C GLU A 48 -9.82 -6.93 -15.12
N LEU A 49 -9.90 -6.58 -16.40
CA LEU A 49 -8.76 -6.00 -17.15
C LEU A 49 -8.76 -4.46 -17.11
N GLY A 50 -9.51 -3.89 -16.19
CA GLY A 50 -9.72 -2.46 -16.02
C GLY A 50 -8.48 -1.74 -15.52
N ALA A 51 -8.52 -0.42 -15.61
CA ALA A 51 -7.38 0.41 -15.25
C ALA A 51 -6.98 0.30 -13.76
N MET A 52 -7.94 -0.03 -12.88
CA MET A 52 -7.69 -0.19 -11.45
C MET A 52 -6.90 -1.48 -11.17
N GLU A 53 -7.37 -2.63 -11.63
CA GLU A 53 -6.71 -3.93 -11.41
C GLU A 53 -5.32 -4.00 -12.07
N GLN A 54 -5.17 -3.44 -13.27
CA GLN A 54 -3.85 -3.35 -13.88
C GLN A 54 -2.90 -2.42 -13.11
N GLY A 55 -3.43 -1.38 -12.49
CA GLY A 55 -2.65 -0.50 -11.62
C GLY A 55 -2.27 -1.16 -10.29
N GLN A 56 -3.17 -1.95 -9.70
CA GLN A 56 -2.88 -2.79 -8.52
C GLN A 56 -1.73 -3.75 -8.84
N ASN A 57 -1.83 -4.50 -9.94
CA ASN A 57 -0.78 -5.41 -10.42
C ASN A 57 0.55 -4.68 -10.64
N LEU A 58 0.51 -3.50 -11.27
CA LEU A 58 1.71 -2.69 -11.50
C LEU A 58 2.36 -2.25 -10.18
N PHE A 59 1.58 -1.82 -9.19
CA PHE A 59 2.12 -1.41 -7.89
C PHE A 59 2.66 -2.58 -7.10
N LEU A 60 1.97 -3.72 -7.08
CA LEU A 60 2.45 -4.95 -6.44
C LEU A 60 3.75 -5.44 -7.10
N ALA A 61 3.80 -5.51 -8.43
CA ALA A 61 5.02 -5.89 -9.16
C ALA A 61 6.18 -4.91 -8.90
N THR A 62 5.90 -3.60 -8.89
CA THR A 62 6.90 -2.57 -8.58
C THR A 62 7.42 -2.73 -7.14
N ALA A 63 6.52 -2.90 -6.17
CA ALA A 63 6.86 -3.11 -4.78
C ALA A 63 7.70 -4.38 -4.60
N LEU A 64 7.33 -5.48 -5.25
CA LEU A 64 8.06 -6.75 -5.22
C LEU A 64 9.49 -6.59 -5.71
N VAL A 65 9.70 -5.96 -6.86
CA VAL A 65 11.05 -5.70 -7.40
C VAL A 65 11.87 -4.86 -6.42
N LEU A 66 11.29 -3.80 -5.85
CA LEU A 66 11.96 -2.95 -4.87
C LEU A 66 12.31 -3.72 -3.58
N MET A 67 11.41 -4.56 -3.07
CA MET A 67 11.61 -5.37 -1.87
C MET A 67 12.71 -6.41 -2.08
N ILE A 68 12.73 -7.10 -3.21
CA ILE A 68 13.79 -8.05 -3.58
C ILE A 68 15.15 -7.32 -3.65
N ALA A 69 15.19 -6.17 -4.34
CA ALA A 69 16.40 -5.39 -4.46
C ALA A 69 16.91 -4.88 -3.09
N LEU A 70 16.01 -4.47 -2.19
CA LEU A 70 16.37 -4.12 -0.81
C LEU A 70 16.84 -5.32 0.00
N ALA A 71 16.21 -6.49 -0.13
CA ALA A 71 16.63 -7.71 0.57
C ALA A 71 18.06 -8.13 0.17
N VAL A 72 18.38 -8.08 -1.13
CA VAL A 72 19.72 -8.37 -1.66
C VAL A 72 20.74 -7.36 -1.13
N ARG A 73 20.34 -6.09 -1.04
CA ARG A 73 21.22 -5.03 -0.55
C ARG A 73 21.35 -5.06 0.96
N ALA A 74 20.37 -5.50 1.74
CA ALA A 74 20.31 -5.35 3.20
C ALA A 74 21.54 -5.89 3.93
N ASP A 75 22.18 -5.06 4.76
CA ASP A 75 23.30 -5.45 5.63
C ASP A 75 22.79 -6.11 6.93
N GLU A 76 21.72 -5.55 7.51
CA GLU A 76 21.08 -6.04 8.73
C GLU A 76 20.22 -7.29 8.45
N LYS A 77 20.47 -8.41 9.14
CA LYS A 77 19.74 -9.68 8.95
C LYS A 77 18.22 -9.54 9.15
N LEU A 78 17.79 -8.84 10.20
CA LEU A 78 16.35 -8.66 10.47
C LEU A 78 15.67 -7.80 9.42
N PHE A 79 16.35 -6.75 8.91
CA PHE A 79 15.83 -5.95 7.80
C PHE A 79 15.69 -6.79 6.52
N ARG A 80 16.68 -7.65 6.23
CA ARG A 80 16.60 -8.60 5.11
C ARG A 80 15.40 -9.53 5.22
N TYR A 81 15.21 -10.16 6.39
CA TYR A 81 14.06 -11.05 6.61
C TYR A 81 12.73 -10.32 6.54
N TRP A 82 12.67 -9.07 7.01
CA TRP A 82 11.49 -8.24 6.85
C TRP A 82 11.16 -7.97 5.37
N MET A 83 12.16 -7.63 4.55
CA MET A 83 11.96 -7.45 3.10
C MET A 83 11.54 -8.75 2.40
N ILE A 84 12.10 -9.90 2.80
CA ILE A 84 11.68 -11.21 2.27
C ILE A 84 10.24 -11.52 2.65
N LEU A 85 9.85 -11.28 3.91
CA LEU A 85 8.48 -11.50 4.37
C LEU A 85 7.48 -10.65 3.58
N LEU A 86 7.78 -9.36 3.39
CA LEU A 86 6.93 -8.49 2.58
C LEU A 86 6.88 -8.94 1.11
N ALA A 87 8.01 -9.33 0.52
CA ALA A 87 8.05 -9.83 -0.85
C ALA A 87 7.20 -11.10 -1.02
N LEU A 88 7.25 -12.04 -0.07
CA LEU A 88 6.40 -13.24 -0.11
C LEU A 88 4.91 -12.89 0.01
N GLY A 89 4.56 -11.93 0.89
CA GLY A 89 3.20 -11.41 0.97
C GLY A 89 2.75 -10.74 -0.34
N THR A 90 3.62 -9.95 -0.98
CA THR A 90 3.33 -9.32 -2.26
C THR A 90 3.22 -10.33 -3.40
N ILE A 91 3.99 -11.43 -3.39
CA ILE A 91 3.82 -12.53 -4.35
C ILE A 91 2.45 -13.19 -4.18
N TYR A 92 2.04 -13.43 -2.93
CA TYR A 92 0.71 -13.97 -2.64
C TYR A 92 -0.38 -13.05 -3.20
N LEU A 93 -0.35 -11.75 -2.85
CA LEU A 93 -1.33 -10.77 -3.34
C LEU A 93 -1.33 -10.69 -4.87
N LEU A 94 -0.16 -10.58 -5.50
CA LEU A 94 -0.07 -10.49 -6.97
C LEU A 94 -0.60 -11.75 -7.66
N GLY A 95 -0.35 -12.93 -7.10
CA GLY A 95 -0.85 -14.19 -7.65
C GLY A 95 -2.36 -14.38 -7.47
N GLU A 96 -2.93 -13.74 -6.45
CA GLU A 96 -4.32 -13.88 -6.04
C GLU A 96 -5.23 -12.80 -6.62
N GLU A 97 -4.71 -11.59 -6.89
CA GLU A 97 -5.46 -10.44 -7.40
C GLU A 97 -6.02 -10.67 -8.81
N THR A 98 -5.38 -11.52 -9.62
CA THR A 98 -5.72 -11.65 -11.04
C THR A 98 -5.76 -13.11 -11.46
N SER A 99 -6.75 -13.44 -12.29
CA SER A 99 -6.91 -14.76 -12.90
C SER A 99 -5.89 -15.00 -14.02
N TRP A 100 -4.59 -15.04 -13.67
CA TRP A 100 -3.47 -15.09 -14.63
C TRP A 100 -3.63 -16.17 -15.69
N GLY A 101 -4.07 -17.36 -15.31
CA GLY A 101 -4.21 -18.45 -16.28
C GLY A 101 -5.36 -18.25 -17.28
N GLN A 102 -6.45 -17.59 -16.87
CA GLN A 102 -7.55 -17.25 -17.78
C GLN A 102 -7.10 -16.18 -18.77
N HIS A 103 -6.42 -15.14 -18.29
CA HIS A 103 -6.03 -14.02 -19.15
C HIS A 103 -4.88 -14.36 -20.11
N TYR A 104 -3.88 -15.12 -19.67
CA TYR A 104 -2.67 -15.35 -20.47
C TYR A 104 -2.65 -16.71 -21.16
N PHE A 105 -3.34 -17.71 -20.61
CA PHE A 105 -3.35 -19.07 -21.17
C PHE A 105 -4.74 -19.52 -21.64
N GLY A 106 -5.78 -18.70 -21.44
CA GLY A 106 -7.14 -18.97 -21.91
C GLY A 106 -7.76 -20.22 -21.29
N TRP A 107 -7.28 -20.67 -20.12
CA TRP A 107 -7.86 -21.84 -19.48
C TRP A 107 -9.28 -21.53 -18.98
N GLY A 108 -10.16 -22.53 -18.98
CA GLY A 108 -11.49 -22.39 -18.40
C GLY A 108 -11.45 -22.51 -16.88
N VAL A 109 -12.46 -21.98 -16.20
CA VAL A 109 -12.73 -22.34 -14.80
C VAL A 109 -13.06 -23.83 -14.74
N SER A 110 -12.47 -24.53 -13.78
CA SER A 110 -12.75 -25.96 -13.56
C SER A 110 -12.38 -26.36 -12.13
N GLY A 111 -12.95 -27.48 -11.68
CA GLY A 111 -12.64 -28.05 -10.37
C GLY A 111 -13.11 -27.15 -9.23
N VAL A 112 -12.29 -27.01 -8.18
CA VAL A 112 -12.68 -26.30 -6.95
C VAL A 112 -13.16 -24.86 -7.22
N PHE A 113 -12.58 -24.16 -8.20
CA PHE A 113 -12.97 -22.78 -8.53
C PHE A 113 -14.37 -22.65 -9.15
N GLU A 114 -14.89 -23.72 -9.77
CA GLU A 114 -16.26 -23.73 -10.31
C GLU A 114 -17.32 -23.71 -9.20
N ASP A 115 -16.98 -24.25 -8.03
CA ASP A 115 -17.87 -24.34 -6.87
C ASP A 115 -17.77 -23.12 -5.93
N ILE A 116 -16.60 -22.46 -5.89
CA ILE A 116 -16.33 -21.40 -4.89
C ILE A 116 -16.27 -20.00 -5.49
N ASN A 117 -15.96 -19.84 -6.79
CA ASN A 117 -15.81 -18.52 -7.39
C ASN A 117 -17.06 -18.13 -8.19
N ASP A 118 -17.91 -17.30 -7.59
CA ASP A 118 -19.16 -16.82 -8.19
C ASP A 118 -18.96 -15.86 -9.38
N GLN A 119 -17.72 -15.43 -9.63
CA GLN A 119 -17.35 -14.53 -10.73
C GLN A 119 -16.83 -15.29 -11.97
N GLY A 120 -16.74 -16.62 -11.89
CA GLY A 120 -16.22 -17.43 -13.00
C GLY A 120 -14.73 -17.20 -13.20
N GLU A 121 -13.99 -17.09 -12.10
CA GLU A 121 -12.57 -16.77 -12.08
C GLU A 121 -11.76 -17.86 -11.37
N THR A 122 -10.45 -17.91 -11.67
CA THR A 122 -9.48 -18.89 -11.16
C THR A 122 -8.52 -18.24 -10.18
N ASN A 123 -9.04 -17.29 -9.41
CA ASN A 123 -8.34 -16.57 -8.38
C ASN A 123 -9.00 -16.82 -7.01
N PHE A 124 -8.21 -16.70 -5.94
CA PHE A 124 -8.72 -16.89 -4.58
C PHE A 124 -9.40 -15.62 -4.03
N HIS A 125 -9.09 -14.46 -4.62
CA HIS A 125 -9.59 -13.15 -4.20
C HIS A 125 -11.10 -13.07 -4.35
N ASN A 126 -11.62 -13.56 -5.46
CA ASN A 126 -13.05 -13.63 -5.74
C ASN A 126 -13.68 -14.99 -5.37
N ALA A 127 -12.91 -15.89 -4.74
CA ALA A 127 -13.39 -17.23 -4.35
C ALA A 127 -14.10 -17.28 -3.00
N THR A 128 -13.76 -16.42 -2.03
CA THR A 128 -14.52 -16.36 -0.77
C THR A 128 -14.45 -14.97 -0.17
N SER A 129 -15.56 -14.51 0.41
CA SER A 129 -15.60 -13.23 1.15
C SER A 129 -14.60 -13.17 2.32
N TRP A 130 -14.19 -14.33 2.85
CA TRP A 130 -13.13 -14.38 3.85
C TRP A 130 -11.80 -13.93 3.26
N LEU A 131 -11.39 -14.51 2.13
CA LEU A 131 -10.08 -14.26 1.50
C LEU A 131 -9.99 -12.88 0.87
N ASP A 132 -11.12 -12.34 0.39
CA ASP A 132 -11.23 -10.95 -0.03
C ASP A 132 -11.04 -9.95 1.13
N GLN A 133 -11.75 -10.17 2.25
CA GLN A 133 -11.88 -9.12 3.26
C GLN A 133 -10.77 -9.13 4.32
N LYS A 134 -10.31 -10.30 4.75
CA LYS A 134 -9.44 -10.39 5.94
C LYS A 134 -7.99 -10.02 5.68
N PRO A 135 -7.34 -10.46 4.59
CA PRO A 135 -6.00 -9.98 4.22
C PRO A 135 -5.98 -8.46 4.12
N ARG A 136 -6.96 -7.88 3.41
CA ARG A 136 -7.17 -6.43 3.29
C ARG A 136 -7.28 -5.74 4.65
N ALA A 137 -8.12 -6.26 5.55
CA ALA A 137 -8.31 -5.70 6.89
C ALA A 137 -7.02 -5.72 7.73
N VAL A 138 -6.25 -6.81 7.68
CA VAL A 138 -4.97 -6.93 8.40
C VAL A 138 -3.94 -5.94 7.86
N LEU A 139 -3.83 -5.80 6.54
CA LEU A 139 -2.96 -4.83 5.90
C LEU A 139 -3.35 -3.41 6.29
N LEU A 140 -4.64 -3.08 6.19
CA LEU A 140 -5.15 -1.76 6.54
C LEU A 140 -4.89 -1.41 8.00
N PHE A 141 -5.11 -2.36 8.91
CA PHE A 141 -4.79 -2.20 10.32
C PHE A 141 -3.30 -1.84 10.51
N GLY A 142 -2.39 -2.59 9.89
CA GLY A 142 -0.95 -2.29 9.96
C GLY A 142 -0.59 -0.92 9.41
N MET A 143 -1.19 -0.53 8.27
CA MET A 143 -0.99 0.78 7.66
C MET A 143 -1.45 1.93 8.55
N ILE A 144 -2.67 1.87 9.09
CA ILE A 144 -3.21 2.88 10.00
C ILE A 144 -2.38 2.93 11.28
N LEU A 145 -2.05 1.78 11.84
CA LEU A 145 -1.26 1.66 13.06
C LEU A 145 0.13 2.30 12.90
N GLY A 146 0.77 2.10 11.73
CA GLY A 146 2.10 2.64 11.43
C GLY A 146 2.13 4.10 11.00
N THR A 147 1.19 4.55 10.16
CA THR A 147 1.20 5.91 9.56
C THR A 147 0.41 6.95 10.34
N ILE A 148 -0.57 6.53 11.16
CA ILE A 148 -1.46 7.44 11.90
C ILE A 148 -1.26 7.25 13.40
N VAL A 149 -1.50 6.04 13.93
CA VAL A 149 -1.50 5.82 15.38
C VAL A 149 -0.09 5.99 15.96
N HIS A 150 0.92 5.39 15.36
CA HIS A 150 2.31 5.51 15.81
C HIS A 150 2.78 6.96 15.95
N PRO A 151 2.68 7.84 14.92
CA PRO A 151 3.12 9.23 15.06
C PRO A 151 2.27 10.04 16.04
N LEU A 152 0.95 9.80 16.14
CA LEU A 152 0.10 10.45 17.14
C LEU A 152 0.49 10.07 18.57
N VAL A 153 0.74 8.78 18.83
CA VAL A 153 1.25 8.31 20.13
C VAL A 153 2.62 8.92 20.43
N LYS A 154 3.50 8.98 19.43
CA LYS A 154 4.82 9.59 19.57
C LYS A 154 4.72 11.07 19.93
N TRP A 155 3.81 11.80 19.31
CA TRP A 155 3.52 13.19 19.64
C TRP A 155 2.97 13.33 21.07
N ALA A 156 1.95 12.56 21.43
CA ALA A 156 1.32 12.59 22.76
C ALA A 156 2.30 12.21 23.89
N ARG A 157 3.21 11.27 23.63
CA ARG A 157 4.23 10.78 24.57
C ARG A 157 5.58 11.50 24.46
N LYS A 158 5.61 12.70 23.86
CA LYS A 158 6.82 13.56 23.75
C LYS A 158 8.05 12.83 23.19
N GLY A 159 7.84 11.97 22.18
CA GLY A 159 8.92 11.32 21.42
C GLY A 159 8.97 9.80 21.49
N ARG A 160 8.13 9.14 22.31
CA ARG A 160 8.07 7.66 22.42
C ARG A 160 6.91 7.08 21.61
N GLY A 161 7.20 6.55 20.43
CA GLY A 161 6.25 5.87 19.56
C GLY A 161 6.02 4.40 19.95
N LEU A 162 5.10 3.75 19.24
CA LEU A 162 4.79 2.32 19.44
C LEU A 162 5.87 1.38 18.87
N PHE A 163 6.54 1.80 17.80
CA PHE A 163 7.42 0.98 16.96
C PHE A 163 8.68 1.76 16.57
N ASP A 164 9.32 2.42 17.53
CA ASP A 164 10.52 3.24 17.27
C ASP A 164 11.73 2.41 16.85
N HIS A 165 11.77 1.14 17.27
CA HIS A 165 12.79 0.17 16.90
C HIS A 165 12.13 -1.10 16.37
N PRO A 166 12.68 -1.72 15.31
CA PRO A 166 13.80 -1.24 14.50
C PRO A 166 13.41 -0.08 13.56
N TRP A 167 14.41 0.65 13.03
CA TRP A 167 14.20 1.90 12.27
C TRP A 167 13.34 1.76 11.00
N TRP A 168 13.24 0.53 10.48
CA TRP A 168 12.49 0.18 9.28
C TRP A 168 11.04 -0.21 9.55
N LEU A 169 10.66 -0.50 10.80
CA LEU A 169 9.32 -1.04 11.09
C LEU A 169 8.23 0.01 10.87
N ALA A 170 8.41 1.21 11.42
CA ALA A 170 7.44 2.30 11.24
C ALA A 170 7.56 2.95 9.84
N PRO A 171 6.45 3.06 9.09
CA PRO A 171 6.37 3.91 7.91
C PRO A 171 6.58 5.38 8.28
N THR A 172 6.96 6.20 7.30
CA THR A 172 7.08 7.65 7.49
C THR A 172 5.80 8.34 7.05
N LEU A 173 5.66 9.63 7.38
CA LEU A 173 4.50 10.43 6.93
C LEU A 173 4.42 10.56 5.40
N ALA A 174 5.48 10.21 4.67
CA ALA A 174 5.43 10.15 3.21
C ALA A 174 4.56 9.00 2.69
N SER A 175 4.33 7.96 3.50
CA SER A 175 3.40 6.86 3.20
C SER A 175 1.98 7.10 3.74
N LEU A 176 1.70 8.25 4.37
CA LEU A 176 0.34 8.59 4.81
C LEU A 176 -0.65 8.82 3.65
N PRO A 177 -0.30 9.48 2.53
CA PRO A 177 -1.28 9.81 1.50
C PRO A 177 -1.99 8.58 0.92
N PRO A 178 -1.31 7.48 0.52
CA PRO A 178 -2.00 6.29 0.06
C PRO A 178 -3.00 5.73 1.09
N VAL A 179 -2.68 5.78 2.39
CA VAL A 179 -3.62 5.34 3.45
C VAL A 179 -4.85 6.25 3.50
N VAL A 180 -4.69 7.56 3.37
CA VAL A 180 -5.84 8.48 3.37
C VAL A 180 -6.71 8.27 2.13
N PHE A 181 -6.10 8.13 0.96
CA PHE A 181 -6.83 7.91 -0.29
C PHE A 181 -7.49 6.54 -0.36
N SER A 182 -6.92 5.49 0.26
CA SER A 182 -7.61 4.21 0.39
C SER A 182 -8.89 4.34 1.21
N GLN A 183 -8.83 5.12 2.31
CA GLN A 183 -10.01 5.35 3.15
C GLN A 183 -11.07 6.16 2.42
N ILE A 184 -10.68 7.18 1.66
CA ILE A 184 -11.62 7.96 0.82
C ILE A 184 -12.27 7.04 -0.23
N GLY A 185 -11.50 6.16 -0.87
CA GLY A 185 -12.00 5.18 -1.84
C GLY A 185 -13.01 4.19 -1.25
N ALA A 186 -12.83 3.79 0.02
CA ALA A 186 -13.72 2.87 0.73
C ALA A 186 -14.98 3.54 1.32
N LEU A 187 -15.06 4.87 1.36
CA LEU A 187 -16.17 5.58 2.02
C LEU A 187 -17.56 5.25 1.42
N PRO A 188 -17.75 5.22 0.08
CA PRO A 188 -19.08 4.99 -0.48
C PRO A 188 -19.69 3.66 -0.02
N GLU A 189 -18.89 2.58 -0.04
CA GLU A 189 -19.31 1.27 0.45
C GLU A 189 -19.67 1.27 1.93
N ARG A 190 -18.82 1.85 2.79
CA ARG A 190 -19.09 1.94 4.24
C ARG A 190 -20.34 2.76 4.55
N ILE A 191 -20.68 3.76 3.76
CA ILE A 191 -21.91 4.55 3.93
C ILE A 191 -23.13 3.75 3.47
N ASP A 192 -23.03 3.03 2.35
CA ASP A 192 -24.10 2.17 1.84
C ASP A 192 -24.44 1.04 2.82
N GLU A 193 -23.44 0.47 3.50
CA GLU A 193 -23.62 -0.53 4.56
C GLU A 193 -24.46 -0.01 5.75
N LEU A 194 -24.40 1.29 6.04
CA LEU A 194 -25.22 1.92 7.08
C LEU A 194 -26.69 2.04 6.67
N ARG A 195 -27.05 1.74 5.42
CA ARG A 195 -28.42 1.79 4.86
C ARG A 195 -29.12 3.13 5.12
N LEU A 196 -28.35 4.22 5.07
CA LEU A 196 -28.85 5.57 5.31
C LEU A 196 -29.68 6.13 4.15
N PHE A 197 -29.45 5.62 2.94
CA PHE A 197 -30.10 6.09 1.71
C PHE A 197 -30.75 4.94 0.95
N ALA A 198 -31.80 5.24 0.19
CA ALA A 198 -32.50 4.28 -0.67
C ALA A 198 -31.79 4.04 -2.03
N PHE A 199 -30.70 4.76 -2.27
CA PHE A 199 -29.85 4.64 -3.46
C PHE A 199 -28.43 4.32 -3.04
N SER A 200 -27.68 3.62 -3.90
CA SER A 200 -26.27 3.31 -3.66
C SER A 200 -25.39 4.51 -4.02
N LEU A 201 -24.42 4.80 -3.15
CA LEU A 201 -23.35 5.77 -3.38
C LEU A 201 -22.17 5.16 -4.12
N GLN A 202 -22.12 3.83 -4.26
CA GLN A 202 -21.07 3.15 -5.02
C GLN A 202 -21.21 3.44 -6.53
N LEU A 203 -20.50 4.47 -6.98
CA LEU A 203 -20.31 4.77 -8.40
C LEU A 203 -19.32 3.81 -9.09
N TYR A 204 -18.57 3.06 -8.28
CA TYR A 204 -17.55 2.08 -8.64
C TYR A 204 -17.41 1.06 -7.51
N ARG A 205 -16.73 -0.06 -7.79
CA ARG A 205 -16.40 -1.07 -6.78
C ARG A 205 -15.39 -0.47 -5.79
N SER A 206 -15.89 -0.07 -4.62
CA SER A 206 -15.12 0.75 -3.66
C SER A 206 -13.91 -0.01 -3.11
N SER A 207 -14.03 -1.32 -2.97
CA SER A 207 -12.94 -2.24 -2.61
C SER A 207 -11.74 -2.12 -3.56
N GLU A 208 -11.95 -2.00 -4.88
CA GLU A 208 -10.87 -1.88 -5.87
C GLU A 208 -10.05 -0.61 -5.68
N MET A 209 -10.74 0.51 -5.42
CA MET A 209 -10.11 1.81 -5.17
C MET A 209 -9.35 1.79 -3.85
N GLU A 210 -9.91 1.15 -2.81
CA GLU A 210 -9.23 0.95 -1.54
C GLU A 210 -7.90 0.19 -1.76
N GLU A 211 -7.96 -0.96 -2.43
CA GLU A 211 -6.79 -1.79 -2.75
C GLU A 211 -5.75 -1.07 -3.59
N PHE A 212 -6.18 -0.34 -4.61
CA PHE A 212 -5.29 0.42 -5.48
C PHE A 212 -4.33 1.32 -4.67
N PHE A 213 -4.86 2.06 -3.69
CA PHE A 213 -4.06 2.91 -2.83
C PHE A 213 -3.35 2.13 -1.71
N MET A 214 -3.91 1.02 -1.23
CA MET A 214 -3.20 0.11 -0.32
C MET A 214 -1.95 -0.50 -0.96
N TYR A 215 -1.96 -0.80 -2.24
CA TYR A 215 -0.79 -1.33 -2.93
C TYR A 215 0.22 -0.24 -3.30
N LEU A 216 -0.26 0.99 -3.59
CA LEU A 216 0.62 2.16 -3.69
C LEU A 216 1.35 2.45 -2.35
N PHE A 217 0.74 2.14 -1.21
CA PHE A 217 1.42 2.22 0.09
C PHE A 217 2.68 1.34 0.11
N PHE A 218 2.64 0.10 -0.39
CA PHE A 218 3.82 -0.76 -0.44
C PHE A 218 4.96 -0.15 -1.24
N VAL A 219 4.65 0.49 -2.37
CA VAL A 219 5.65 1.21 -3.17
C VAL A 219 6.26 2.37 -2.37
N THR A 220 5.44 3.25 -1.81
CA THR A 220 5.94 4.44 -1.08
C THR A 220 6.71 4.05 0.18
N TYR A 221 6.25 3.04 0.92
CA TYR A 221 6.94 2.51 2.09
C TYR A 221 8.31 1.93 1.73
N THR A 222 8.38 1.12 0.67
CA THR A 222 9.63 0.50 0.22
C THR A 222 10.61 1.53 -0.32
N LEU A 223 10.14 2.54 -1.08
CA LEU A 223 10.97 3.66 -1.53
C LEU A 223 11.49 4.51 -0.37
N SER A 224 10.65 4.76 0.65
CA SER A 224 11.08 5.44 1.87
C SER A 224 12.17 4.65 2.60
N LEU A 225 12.02 3.33 2.72
CA LEU A 225 13.04 2.46 3.29
C LEU A 225 14.34 2.51 2.51
N TRP A 226 14.25 2.53 1.18
CA TRP A 226 15.43 2.66 0.31
C TRP A 226 16.22 3.93 0.59
N LYS A 227 15.54 5.10 0.61
CA LYS A 227 16.19 6.38 0.89
C LYS A 227 16.80 6.42 2.29
N ARG A 228 16.08 5.90 3.29
CA ARG A 228 16.58 5.80 4.67
C ARG A 228 17.79 4.87 4.79
N MET A 229 17.78 3.71 4.12
CA MET A 229 18.94 2.79 4.09
C MET A 229 20.17 3.46 3.48
N GLU A 230 20.02 4.13 2.33
CA GLU A 230 21.12 4.86 1.70
C GLU A 230 21.67 6.00 2.57
N ALA A 231 20.79 6.66 3.32
CA ALA A 231 21.17 7.72 4.25
C ALA A 231 21.98 7.16 5.43
N ARG A 232 21.55 6.02 6.00
CA ARG A 232 22.24 5.33 7.09
C ARG A 232 23.62 4.84 6.67
N ARG A 233 23.73 4.22 5.49
CA ARG A 233 25.02 3.82 4.90
C ARG A 233 25.97 4.99 4.71
N ARG A 234 25.47 6.11 4.17
CA ARG A 234 26.27 7.34 4.03
C ARG A 234 26.72 7.92 5.36
N ALA A 235 25.96 7.68 6.43
CA ALA A 235 26.31 8.07 7.79
C ALA A 235 27.21 7.06 8.53
N GLY A 236 27.56 5.93 7.91
CA GLY A 236 28.37 4.87 8.53
C GLY A 236 27.64 4.10 9.65
N ALA A 237 26.30 4.08 9.62
CA ALA A 237 25.42 3.48 10.63
C ALA A 237 24.73 2.20 10.15
#